data_AF-A0A7I7Q1T2-F1
#
_entry.id   AF-A0A7I7Q1T2-F1
#
_cell.length_a   1.000
_cell.length_b   1.000
_cell.length_c   1.000
_cell.angle_alpha   90.00
_cell.angle_beta   90.00
_cell.angle_gamma   90.00
#
_symmetry.space_group_name_H-M   'P 1'
#
loop_
_entity.id
_entity.type
_entity.pdbx_description
1 polymer ?
#
loop_
_entity_poly.entity_id
_entity_poly.type
_entity_poly.pdbx_seq_one_letter_code
_entity_poly.pdbx_strand_id
1 'polypeptide(L)'
;MFPDALDEGFNVDIGYLPGHMQWLVADTLRKQGLTVVNDDMTGKVHQDRKLLTGDSPLASNNLGHLAATALVDAVQSNATN
;
A
#
# COMPACT_ATOMS: atom_id res chain seq x y z
N MET A 1 0.42 -2.57 1.52
CA MET A 1 -0.72 -2.40 2.44
C MET A 1 -0.20 -2.20 3.85
N PHE A 2 -0.89 -1.45 4.69
CA PHE A 2 -0.50 -1.34 6.09
C PHE A 2 -0.56 -2.73 6.76
N PRO A 3 0.45 -3.17 7.53
CA PRO A 3 0.47 -4.50 8.14
C PRO A 3 -0.60 -4.67 9.23
N ASP A 4 -1.43 -5.70 9.09
CA ASP A 4 -2.48 -6.05 10.07
C ASP A 4 -1.93 -6.23 11.49
N ALA A 5 -0.71 -6.76 11.64
CA ALA A 5 -0.06 -6.96 12.95
C ALA A 5 0.19 -5.66 13.72
N LEU A 6 0.39 -4.54 13.02
CA LEU A 6 0.53 -3.23 13.66
C LEU A 6 -0.82 -2.70 14.15
N ASP A 7 -1.90 -2.94 13.40
CA ASP A 7 -3.26 -2.54 13.76
C ASP A 7 -3.83 -3.36 14.93
N GLU A 8 -3.49 -4.65 15.02
CA GLU A 8 -3.94 -5.50 16.12
C GLU A 8 -3.16 -5.28 17.42
N GLY A 9 -1.86 -5.00 17.33
CA GLY A 9 -0.96 -4.87 18.47
C GLY A 9 -0.58 -3.42 18.77
N PHE A 10 0.57 -3.02 18.23
CA PHE A 10 1.28 -1.80 18.63
C PHE A 10 0.41 -0.53 18.58
N ASN A 11 -0.45 -0.38 17.57
CA ASN A 11 -1.31 0.78 17.44
C ASN A 11 -2.32 0.91 18.60
N VAL A 12 -2.80 -0.20 19.16
CA VAL A 12 -3.67 -0.20 20.34
C VAL A 12 -2.86 0.06 21.60
N ASP A 13 -1.69 -0.59 21.75
CA ASP A 13 -0.84 -0.48 22.94
C ASP A 13 -0.38 0.96 23.22
N ILE A 14 -0.10 1.74 22.18
CA ILE A 14 0.33 3.14 22.31
C ILE A 14 -0.83 4.14 22.36
N GLY A 15 -2.08 3.66 22.24
CA GLY A 15 -3.27 4.52 22.19
C GLY A 15 -3.45 5.29 20.88
N TYR A 16 -2.81 4.86 19.78
CA TYR A 16 -3.10 5.39 18.45
C TYR A 16 -4.51 4.98 18.00
N LEU A 17 -4.85 3.71 18.22
CA LEU A 17 -6.20 3.19 18.09
C LEU A 17 -6.84 3.07 19.48
N PRO A 18 -8.08 3.57 19.67
CA PRO A 18 -8.79 3.44 20.95
C PRO A 18 -9.40 2.04 21.18
N GLY A 19 -9.12 1.07 20.30
CA GLY A 19 -9.61 -0.31 20.35
C GLY A 19 -9.30 -1.07 19.06
N HIS A 20 -9.51 -2.38 19.06
CA HIS A 20 -9.23 -3.21 17.88
C HIS A 20 -10.19 -2.93 16.72
N MET A 21 -9.67 -3.04 15.50
CA MET A 21 -10.45 -2.91 14.26
C MET A 21 -11.43 -4.08 14.12
N GLN A 22 -12.64 -3.82 13.60
CA GLN A 22 -13.66 -4.86 13.39
C GLN A 22 -13.30 -5.85 12.26
N TRP A 23 -12.44 -5.42 11.36
CA TRP A 23 -11.91 -6.20 10.25
C TRP A 23 -10.56 -5.62 9.84
N LEU A 24 -9.68 -6.49 9.35
CA LEU A 24 -8.34 -6.14 8.92
C LEU A 24 -8.28 -6.05 7.41
N VAL A 25 -7.60 -5.02 6.90
CA VAL A 25 -7.63 -4.69 5.48
C VAL A 25 -6.83 -5.71 4.67
N ALA A 26 -5.62 -6.09 5.11
CA ALA A 26 -4.81 -7.02 4.34
C ALA A 26 -5.42 -8.43 4.33
N ASP A 27 -5.95 -8.91 5.46
CA ASP A 27 -6.76 -10.14 5.52
C ASP A 27 -7.96 -10.11 4.55
N THR A 28 -8.73 -9.02 4.53
CA THR A 28 -9.90 -8.90 3.66
C THR A 28 -9.51 -8.93 2.18
N LEU A 29 -8.41 -8.27 1.80
CA LEU A 29 -7.90 -8.30 0.42
C LEU A 29 -7.42 -9.71 0.03
N ARG A 30 -6.72 -10.42 0.93
CA ARG A 30 -6.30 -11.81 0.70
C ARG A 30 -7.50 -12.74 0.47
N LYS A 31 -8.58 -12.58 1.26
CA LYS A 31 -9.83 -13.33 1.08
C LYS A 31 -10.51 -13.09 -0.27
N GLN A 32 -10.29 -11.92 -0.88
CA GLN A 32 -10.78 -11.59 -2.22
C GLN A 32 -9.84 -12.04 -3.36
N GLY A 33 -8.76 -12.75 -3.04
CA GLY A 33 -7.82 -13.29 -4.01
C GLY A 33 -6.69 -12.35 -4.42
N LEU A 34 -6.49 -11.23 -3.70
CA LEU A 34 -5.34 -10.35 -3.92
C LEU A 34 -4.13 -10.84 -3.13
N THR A 35 -2.95 -10.73 -3.73
CA THR A 35 -1.68 -10.99 -3.04
C THR A 35 -1.20 -9.72 -2.34
N VAL A 36 -1.15 -9.75 -1.01
CA VAL A 36 -0.48 -8.70 -0.22
C VAL A 36 0.99 -9.07 -0.08
N VAL A 37 1.87 -8.21 -0.59
CA VAL A 37 3.30 -8.51 -0.78
C VAL A 37 4.21 -8.09 0.37
N ASN A 38 3.69 -7.40 1.38
CA ASN A 38 4.46 -6.89 2.50
C ASN A 38 3.85 -7.32 3.84
N ASP A 39 4.74 -7.65 4.78
CA ASP A 39 4.40 -7.92 6.18
C ASP A 39 4.99 -6.86 7.13
N ASP A 40 5.80 -5.94 6.60
CA ASP A 40 6.48 -4.85 7.31
C ASP A 40 6.09 -3.47 6.77
N MET A 41 6.44 -2.43 7.55
CA MET A 41 6.29 -1.02 7.19
C MET A 41 7.67 -0.41 6.94
N THR A 42 8.06 -0.26 5.67
CA THR A 42 9.42 0.16 5.28
C THR A 42 9.44 1.31 4.27
N GLY A 43 8.29 1.81 3.83
CA GLY A 43 8.18 2.83 2.80
C GLY A 43 8.25 2.26 1.39
N LYS A 44 7.99 0.95 1.23
CA LYS A 44 7.98 0.25 -0.06
C LYS A 44 6.79 0.70 -0.91
N VAL A 45 7.03 0.74 -2.21
CA VAL A 45 6.01 0.92 -3.24
C VAL A 45 6.01 -0.28 -4.18
N HIS A 46 4.86 -0.58 -4.76
CA HIS A 46 4.71 -1.67 -5.72
C HIS A 46 3.79 -1.25 -6.87
N GLN A 47 4.16 -1.62 -8.08
CA GLN A 47 3.36 -1.47 -9.28
C GLN A 47 3.04 -2.84 -9.86
N ASP A 48 1.75 -3.11 -10.03
CA ASP A 48 1.25 -4.25 -10.79
C ASP A 48 0.33 -3.74 -11.90
N ARG A 49 0.77 -3.86 -13.16
CA ARG A 49 0.10 -3.27 -14.33
C ARG A 49 -0.13 -1.78 -14.10
N LYS A 50 -1.38 -1.36 -13.90
CA LYS A 50 -1.79 0.04 -13.62
C LYS A 50 -2.17 0.27 -12.15
N LEU A 51 -2.05 -0.73 -11.29
CA LEU A 51 -2.29 -0.61 -9.85
C LEU A 51 -0.98 -0.22 -9.16
N LEU A 52 -0.96 0.97 -8.57
CA LEU A 52 0.18 1.53 -7.84
C LEU A 52 -0.16 1.58 -6.36
N THR A 53 0.69 1.02 -5.50
CA THR A 53 0.43 0.91 -4.06
C THR A 53 1.65 1.29 -3.24
N GLY A 54 1.41 1.79 -2.02
CA GLY A 54 2.41 2.02 -0.99
C GLY A 54 2.08 1.25 0.29
N ASP A 55 3.08 0.93 1.10
CA ASP A 55 2.89 0.17 2.33
C ASP A 55 2.35 1.00 3.51
N SER A 56 2.62 2.30 3.55
CA SER A 56 2.44 3.14 4.74
C SER A 56 2.64 4.63 4.45
N PRO A 57 2.45 5.53 5.44
CA PRO A 57 2.83 6.93 5.30
C PRO A 57 4.29 7.14 4.87
N LEU A 58 5.21 6.23 5.22
CA LEU A 58 6.63 6.31 4.81
C LEU A 58 6.80 6.19 3.29
N ALA A 59 5.86 5.55 2.59
CA ALA A 59 5.91 5.36 1.15
C ALA A 59 5.45 6.60 0.36
N SER A 60 4.95 7.65 1.02
CA SER A 60 4.28 8.78 0.36
C SER A 60 5.11 9.45 -0.75
N ASN A 61 6.38 9.77 -0.46
CA ASN A 61 7.26 10.40 -1.46
C ASN A 61 7.58 9.46 -2.63
N ASN A 62 7.94 8.21 -2.31
CA ASN A 62 8.29 7.21 -3.32
C ASN A 62 7.09 6.87 -4.22
N LEU A 63 5.88 6.86 -3.66
CA LEU A 63 4.66 6.61 -4.41
C LEU A 63 4.35 7.76 -5.36
N GLY A 64 4.62 9.00 -4.95
CA GLY A 64 4.54 10.17 -5.81
C GLY A 64 5.48 10.08 -7.01
N HIS A 65 6.74 9.69 -6.78
CA HIS A 65 7.70 9.44 -7.87
C HIS A 65 7.23 8.32 -8.81
N LEU A 66 6.80 7.18 -8.26
CA LEU A 66 6.31 6.05 -9.05
C LEU A 66 5.11 6.44 -9.92
N ALA A 67 4.13 7.15 -9.35
CA ALA A 67 2.94 7.59 -10.07
C ALA A 67 3.26 8.59 -11.17
N ALA A 68 4.11 9.58 -10.90
CA ALA A 68 4.52 10.57 -11.89
C ALA A 68 5.21 9.90 -13.08
N THR A 69 6.16 9.00 -12.83
CA THR A 69 6.85 8.24 -13.88
C THR A 69 5.87 7.37 -14.69
N ALA A 70 5.05 6.56 -14.02
CA ALA A 70 4.12 5.66 -14.70
C ALA A 70 3.11 6.38 -15.60
N LEU A 71 2.64 7.57 -15.18
CA LEU A 71 1.71 8.38 -15.96
C LEU A 71 2.40 9.04 -17.17
N VAL A 72 3.60 9.59 -17.00
CA VAL A 72 4.37 10.20 -18.10
C VAL A 72 4.71 9.14 -19.15
N ASP A 73 5.19 7.98 -18.74
CA ASP A 73 5.54 6.87 -19.63
C ASP A 73 4.32 6.37 -20.42
N ALA A 74 3.15 6.29 -19.76
CA ALA A 74 1.91 5.90 -20.42
C ALA A 74 1.47 6.89 -21.51
N VAL A 75 1.62 8.20 -21.26
CA VAL A 75 1.30 9.24 -22.26
C VAL A 75 2.28 9.18 -23.43
N GLN A 76 3.58 9.02 -23.16
CA GLN A 76 4.61 8.92 -24.19
C GLN A 76 4.41 7.68 -25.07
N SER A 77 4.14 6.53 -24.46
CA SER A 77 3.89 5.27 -25.18
C SER A 77 2.65 5.34 -26.08
N ASN A 78 1.64 6.14 -25.70
CA ASN A 78 0.46 6.39 -26.52
C ASN A 78 0.71 7.35 -27.68
N ALA A 79 1.72 8.22 -27.58
CA ALA A 79 2.06 9.17 -28.64
C ALA A 79 2.94 8.55 -29.75
N THR A 80 3.61 7.43 -29.46
CA THR A 80 4.46 6.70 -30.41
C THR A 80 3.77 5.51 -31.08
N ASN A 81 2.49 5.28 -30.81
CA ASN A 81 1.62 4.32 -31.49
C ASN A 81 0.63 5.04 -32.41
#